data_AF-A0A6A4UTK4-F1
#
_entry.id   AF-A0A6A4UTK4-F1
#
_cell.length_a   1.000
_cell.length_b   1.000
_cell.length_c   1.000
_cell.angle_alpha   90.00
_cell.angle_beta   90.00
_cell.angle_gamma   90.00
#
_symmetry.space_group_name_H-M   'P 1'
#
loop_
_entity.id
_entity.type
_entity.pdbx_description
1 polymer ?
#
loop_
_entity_poly.entity_id
_entity_poly.type
_entity_poly.pdbx_seq_one_letter_code
_entity_poly.pdbx_strand_id
1 'polypeptide(L)' 'MASENYALLIGDSPYPNLDQKYRLNGPTNDLRLVQPYLTTAAPAPFAPQDVIVLAAIRAAFSDLSAKVPPGDC' A
#
# COMPACT_ATOMS: atom_id res chain seq x y z
N MET A 1 -8.89 28.92 -4.64
CA MET A 1 -9.31 27.56 -5.02
C MET A 1 -8.73 26.63 -3.97
N ALA A 2 -9.54 25.74 -3.38
CA ALA A 2 -9.04 24.73 -2.46
C ALA A 2 -8.43 23.60 -3.30
N SER A 3 -7.16 23.26 -3.05
CA SER A 3 -6.53 22.10 -3.68
C SER A 3 -6.96 20.86 -2.92
N GLU A 4 -7.58 19.90 -3.60
CA GLU A 4 -7.88 18.58 -3.03
C GLU A 4 -6.65 17.68 -3.22
N ASN A 5 -6.24 17.02 -2.14
CA ASN A 5 -5.01 16.23 -2.09
C ASN A 5 -5.36 14.74 -2.06
N TYR A 6 -4.80 13.95 -2.99
CA TYR A 6 -5.05 12.51 -3.12
C TYR A 6 -3.74 11.71 -3.03
N ALA A 7 -3.76 10.59 -2.31
CA ALA A 7 -2.57 9.74 -2.16
C ALA A 7 -2.90 8.25 -2.34
N LEU A 8 -1.99 7.52 -2.99
CA LEU A 8 -1.97 6.07 -3.06
C LEU A 8 -0.69 5.57 -2.38
N LEU A 9 -0.84 4.85 -1.28
CA LEU A 9 0.27 4.25 -0.54
C LEU A 9 0.31 2.74 -0.78
N ILE A 10 1.44 2.23 -1.25
CA ILE A 10 1.63 0.81 -1.57
C ILE A 10 2.76 0.25 -0.71
N GLY A 11 2.49 -0.82 0.02
CA GLY A 11 3.49 -1.51 0.83
C GLY A 11 3.31 -3.02 0.71
N ASP A 12 4.38 -3.70 0.32
CA ASP A 12 4.40 -5.15 0.14
C ASP A 12 5.38 -5.77 1.15
N SER A 13 4.83 -6.49 2.11
CA SER A 13 5.56 -7.29 3.11
C SER A 13 4.56 -8.28 3.73
N PRO A 14 4.96 -9.54 4.02
CA PRO A 14 6.31 -10.09 3.94
C PRO A 14 6.76 -10.37 2.51
N TYR A 15 8.07 -10.44 2.29
CA TYR A 15 8.67 -10.99 1.07
C TYR A 15 8.79 -12.52 1.25
N PRO A 16 7.81 -13.34 0.82
CA PRO A 16 7.79 -14.77 1.11
C PRO A 16 9.00 -15.49 0.47
N ASN A 17 9.44 -15.00 -0.69
CA ASN A 17 10.54 -15.56 -1.48
C ASN A 17 11.92 -15.06 -1.03
N LEU A 18 11.99 -14.29 0.05
CA LEU A 18 13.23 -13.76 0.59
C LEU A 18 13.48 -14.39 1.96
N ASP A 19 14.70 -14.89 2.17
CA ASP A 19 15.12 -15.43 3.47
C ASP A 19 14.83 -14.43 4.58
N GLN A 20 14.40 -14.95 5.73
CA GLN A 20 13.94 -14.12 6.86
C GLN A 20 14.97 -13.07 7.30
N LYS A 21 16.27 -13.38 7.19
CA LYS A 21 17.39 -12.45 7.50
C LYS A 21 17.48 -11.23 6.58
N TYR A 22 16.87 -11.27 5.39
CA TYR A 22 16.84 -10.16 4.43
C TYR A 22 15.46 -9.49 4.34
N ARG A 23 14.45 -10.02 5.04
CA ARG A 23 13.12 -9.41 5.06
C ARG A 23 13.18 -8.06 5.77
N LEU A 24 12.76 -7.02 5.07
CA LEU A 24 12.61 -5.70 5.64
C LEU A 24 11.18 -5.56 6.17
N ASN A 25 11.02 -5.20 7.45
CA ASN A 25 9.73 -4.72 7.99
C ASN A 25 9.38 -3.30 7.51
N GLY A 26 10.29 -2.66 6.76
CA GLY A 26 10.24 -1.28 6.30
C GLY A 26 8.92 -0.92 5.62
N PRO A 27 8.50 -1.60 4.54
CA PRO A 27 7.35 -1.16 3.73
C PRO A 27 6.05 -1.03 4.53
N THR A 28 5.73 -2.00 5.40
CA THR A 28 4.53 -1.92 6.24
C THR A 28 4.66 -0.87 7.34
N ASN A 29 5.87 -0.71 7.91
CA ASN A 29 6.12 0.33 8.89
C ASN A 29 6.05 1.74 8.28
N ASP A 30 6.51 1.90 7.05
CA ASP A 30 6.45 3.16 6.29
C ASP A 30 5.01 3.54 6.02
N LEU A 31 4.15 2.60 5.59
CA LEU A 31 2.70 2.84 5.46
C LEU A 31 2.07 3.32 6.77
N ARG A 32 2.42 2.67 7.89
CA ARG A 32 1.92 3.00 9.23
C ARG A 32 2.34 4.40 9.70
N LEU A 33 3.44 4.93 9.18
CA LEU A 33 3.95 6.26 9.53
C LEU A 33 3.48 7.35 8.56
N VAL A 34 3.44 7.05 7.26
CA VAL A 34 3.09 8.02 6.21
C VAL A 34 1.59 8.32 6.18
N GLN A 35 0.73 7.32 6.38
CA GLN A 35 -0.72 7.56 6.36
C GLN A 35 -1.17 8.54 7.47
N PRO A 36 -0.73 8.40 8.75
CA PRO A 36 -1.02 9.40 9.77
C PRO A 36 -0.40 10.76 9.47
N TYR A 37 0.83 10.80 8.95
CA TYR A 37 1.47 12.06 8.59
C TYR A 37 0.64 12.85 7.56
N LEU A 38 0.21 12.21 6.47
CA LEU A 38 -0.56 12.87 5.41
C LEU A 38 -1.91 13.42 5.89
N THR A 39 -2.54 12.77 6.86
CA THR A 39 -3.88 13.15 7.34
C THR A 39 -3.86 14.08 8.56
N THR A 40 -2.73 14.23 9.25
CA THR A 40 -2.66 14.98 10.52
C THR A 40 -1.59 16.05 10.61
N ALA A 41 -0.46 15.89 9.91
CA ALA A 41 0.74 16.71 10.13
C ALA A 41 1.31 17.32 8.84
N ALA A 42 0.84 16.90 7.66
CA ALA A 42 1.25 17.49 6.40
C ALA A 42 0.85 18.98 6.33
N PRO A 43 1.67 19.86 5.73
CA PRO A 43 1.37 21.29 5.59
C PRO A 43 0.02 21.59 4.92
N ALA A 44 -0.44 20.69 4.05
CA ALA A 44 -1.79 20.64 3.52
C ALA A 44 -2.34 19.23 3.75
N PRO A 45 -3.13 19.00 4.82
CA PRO A 45 -3.64 17.69 5.16
C PRO A 45 -4.52 17.09 4.06
N PHE A 46 -4.44 15.77 3.92
CA PHE A 46 -5.28 14.98 3.04
C PHE A 46 -6.54 14.58 3.80
N ALA A 47 -7.70 14.56 3.14
CA ALA A 47 -8.87 13.96 3.75
C ALA A 47 -8.66 12.44 3.87
N PRO A 48 -9.05 11.78 4.99
CA PRO A 48 -8.80 10.36 5.16
C PRO A 48 -9.38 9.49 4.04
N GLN A 49 -10.53 9.88 3.46
CA GLN A 49 -11.15 9.17 2.34
C GLN A 49 -10.37 9.28 1.02
N ASP A 50 -9.44 10.24 0.91
CA ASP A 50 -8.64 10.52 -0.28
C ASP A 50 -7.24 9.87 -0.21
N VAL A 51 -6.97 9.10 0.86
CA VAL A 51 -5.73 8.32 1.05
C VAL A 51 -6.06 6.84 0.97
N ILE A 52 -5.73 6.22 -0.16
CA ILE A 52 -5.91 4.78 -0.39
C ILE A 52 -4.62 4.05 0.00
N VAL A 53 -4.75 2.99 0.81
CA VAL A 53 -3.64 2.14 1.22
C VAL A 53 -3.82 0.74 0.67
N LEU A 54 -2.87 0.29 -0.14
CA LEU A 54 -2.81 -1.07 -0.66
C LEU A 54 -1.66 -1.81 0.02
N ALA A 55 -2.00 -2.58 1.05
CA ALA A 55 -1.08 -3.53 1.64
C ALA A 55 -1.16 -4.87 0.89
N ALA A 56 -0.02 -5.51 0.65
CA ALA A 56 0.07 -6.85 0.05
C ALA A 56 -0.49 -6.98 -1.39
N ILE A 57 -0.30 -5.94 -2.21
CA ILE A 57 -0.79 -5.91 -3.60
C ILE A 57 -0.28 -7.12 -4.42
N ARG A 58 0.95 -7.58 -4.17
CA ARG A 58 1.51 -8.75 -4.86
C ARG A 58 0.80 -10.04 -4.47
N ALA A 59 0.44 -10.20 -3.20
CA ALA A 59 -0.32 -11.37 -2.75
C ALA A 59 -1.71 -11.38 -3.38
N ALA A 60 -2.41 -10.24 -3.39
CA ALA A 60 -3.73 -10.12 -4.04
C ALA A 60 -3.67 -10.44 -5.54
N PHE A 61 -2.66 -9.93 -6.26
CA PHE A 61 -2.48 -10.24 -7.68
C PHE A 61 -2.08 -11.70 -7.92
N SER A 62 -1.24 -12.28 -7.06
CA SER A 62 -0.86 -13.69 -7.13
C SER A 62 -2.08 -14.60 -6.92
N ASP A 63 -2.91 -14.30 -5.92
CA ASP A 63 -4.14 -15.04 -5.63
C ASP A 63 -5.15 -14.91 -6.77
N LEU A 64 -5.28 -13.73 -7.36
CA LEU A 64 -6.14 -13.50 -8.52
C LEU A 64 -5.64 -14.32 -9.71
N SER A 65 -4.33 -14.26 -10.01
CA SER A 65 -3.74 -15.00 -11.13
C SER A 65 -3.84 -16.52 -10.97
N ALA A 66 -3.85 -17.03 -9.74
CA ALA A 66 -4.08 -18.45 -9.47
C ALA A 66 -5.54 -18.88 -9.68
N LYS A 67 -6.49 -17.93 -9.60
CA LYS A 67 -7.93 -18.19 -9.71
C LYS A 67 -8.50 -17.92 -11.09
N VAL A 68 -7.81 -17.14 -11.93
CA VAL A 68 -8.27 -16.73 -13.26
C VAL A 68 -7.61 -17.63 -14.33
N PRO A 69 -8.37 -18.53 -14.98
CA PRO A 69 -7.90 -19.32 -16.10
C PRO A 69 -7.64 -18.46 -17.36
N PRO A 70 -6.85 -18.96 -18.32
CA PRO A 70 -6.71 -18.29 -19.61
C PRO A 70 -8.07 -18.13 -20.30
N GLY A 71 -8.43 -16.88 -20.65
CA GLY A 71 -9.68 -16.55 -21.35
C GLY A 71 -10.72 -15.82 -20.50
N ASP A 72 -10.55 -15.79 -19.17
CA ASP A 72 -11.40 -15.02 -18.27
C ASP A 72 -10.93 -13.55 -18.20
N CYS A 73 -11.90 -12.63 -18.04
CA CYS A 73 -11.71 -11.17 -18.02
C CYS A 73 -12.03 -10.59 -16.64
#